data_AF-A0A4W5MUT1-F1
#
_entry.id   AF-A0A4W5MUT1-F1
#
_cell.length_a   1.000
_cell.length_b   1.000
_cell.length_c   1.000
_cell.angle_alpha   90.00
_cell.angle_beta   90.00
_cell.angle_gamma   90.00
#
_symmetry.space_group_name_H-M   'P 1'
#
loop_
_entity.id
_entity.type
_entity.pdbx_description
1 polymer ?
#
loop_
_entity_poly.entity_id
_entity_poly.type
_entity_poly.pdbx_seq_one_letter_code
_entity_poly.pdbx_strand_id
1 'polypeptide(L)'
;MQLSVYSLKNCTCLWCSRHRVTRHQYYLQLRKDILEDRLYCNEETGMFLAALALQAEFGDYMSELYGRNYYQLEQFVSKRMMEKMALPNLKEELPRLHANNSQMLPEEAETEYLKIAQQLPEYGMVFHRVGREKKPVVGELVLGVCATGIIVYELKNHLRTVTRRFLWRETDTISANHRKLTIESGGPSGKKHSFVTESSKIAQYLLSLCSGQHKFHSEMSSRQLSHSIAQGKGLLEHTHTHTHKHTHTHNYLFIMIICCLSR
;
A
#
# COMPACT_ATOMS: atom_id res chain seq x y z
N MET A 1 -11.30 -6.67 12.95
CA MET A 1 -9.87 -6.96 13.20
C MET A 1 -9.17 -6.88 11.85
N GLN A 2 -8.69 -5.69 11.49
CA GLN A 2 -8.14 -5.38 10.17
C GLN A 2 -6.62 -5.24 10.35
N LEU A 3 -5.85 -6.22 9.87
CA LEU A 3 -4.39 -6.17 9.93
C LEU A 3 -3.92 -4.98 9.09
N SER A 4 -3.39 -3.97 9.76
CA SER A 4 -2.87 -2.76 9.15
C SER A 4 -1.47 -3.05 8.59
N VAL A 5 -1.41 -3.46 7.32
CA VAL A 5 -0.18 -3.71 6.52
C VAL A 5 0.60 -2.41 6.20
N TYR A 6 0.24 -1.28 6.82
CA TYR A 6 0.52 0.07 6.31
C TYR A 6 1.87 0.69 6.71
N SER A 7 2.74 -0.04 7.40
CA SER A 7 4.04 0.51 7.82
C SER A 7 5.19 -0.10 7.01
N LEU A 8 5.88 0.78 6.27
CA LEU A 8 7.16 0.59 5.60
C LEU A 8 7.13 -0.12 4.23
N LYS A 9 6.98 0.67 3.15
CA LYS A 9 7.27 0.26 1.76
C LYS A 9 8.66 -0.37 1.53
N ASN A 10 9.59 -0.33 2.50
CA ASN A 10 10.95 -0.85 2.33
C ASN A 10 11.46 -1.83 3.40
N CYS A 11 10.82 -2.02 4.56
CA CYS A 11 11.36 -2.87 5.64
C CYS A 11 10.57 -4.14 5.94
N THR A 12 9.26 -4.18 5.65
CA THR A 12 8.41 -5.34 5.94
C THR A 12 8.58 -6.48 4.94
N CYS A 13 8.96 -6.20 3.68
CA CYS A 13 8.94 -7.22 2.62
C CYS A 13 10.04 -8.29 2.73
N LEU A 14 11.28 -7.91 3.06
CA LEU A 14 12.38 -8.89 3.25
C LEU A 14 12.18 -9.76 4.49
N TRP A 15 11.53 -9.23 5.54
CA TRP A 15 11.25 -9.99 6.77
C TRP A 15 9.96 -10.83 6.67
N CYS A 16 8.88 -10.31 6.06
CA CYS A 16 7.65 -11.09 5.84
C CYS A 16 7.88 -12.27 4.90
N SER A 17 8.72 -12.11 3.87
CA SER A 17 9.03 -13.19 2.93
C SER A 17 9.80 -14.36 3.57
N ARG A 18 10.45 -14.16 4.73
CA ARG A 18 11.20 -15.21 5.44
C ARG A 18 10.31 -16.15 6.26
N HIS A 19 9.09 -15.74 6.61
CA HIS A 19 8.18 -16.54 7.43
C HIS A 19 6.93 -16.92 6.64
N ARG A 20 6.82 -18.21 6.29
CA ARG A 20 5.73 -18.79 5.49
C ARG A 20 4.34 -18.33 5.93
N VAL A 21 4.04 -18.38 7.23
CA VAL A 21 2.72 -17.99 7.76
C VAL A 21 2.44 -16.50 7.55
N THR A 22 3.42 -15.64 7.82
CA THR A 22 3.28 -14.19 7.65
C THR A 22 3.10 -13.80 6.18
N ARG A 23 3.90 -14.41 5.29
CA ARG A 23 3.79 -14.23 3.84
C ARG A 23 2.40 -14.61 3.33
N HIS A 24 1.92 -15.79 3.71
CA HIS A 24 0.61 -16.30 3.30
C HIS A 24 -0.53 -15.35 3.72
N GLN A 25 -0.52 -14.88 4.97
CA GLN A 25 -1.54 -13.92 5.46
C GLN A 25 -1.49 -12.57 4.72
N TYR A 26 -0.30 -12.08 4.38
CA TYR A 26 -0.13 -10.87 3.56
C TYR A 26 -0.66 -11.05 2.14
N TYR A 27 -0.37 -12.20 1.53
CA TYR A 27 -0.87 -12.57 0.21
C TYR A 27 -2.40 -12.56 0.19
N LEU A 28 -3.03 -13.25 1.16
CA LEU A 28 -4.49 -13.30 1.27
C LEU A 28 -5.11 -11.91 1.44
N GLN A 29 -4.51 -11.06 2.27
CA GLN A 29 -5.00 -9.69 2.50
C GLN A 29 -4.95 -8.85 1.22
N LEU A 30 -3.82 -8.87 0.49
CA LEU A 30 -3.69 -8.12 -0.77
C LEU A 30 -4.57 -8.68 -1.89
N ARG A 31 -4.72 -10.00 -1.99
CA ARG A 31 -5.68 -10.63 -2.91
C ARG A 31 -7.09 -10.13 -2.65
N LYS A 32 -7.53 -10.13 -1.39
CA LYS A 32 -8.83 -9.59 -0.99
C LYS A 32 -8.97 -8.11 -1.32
N ASP A 33 -7.95 -7.30 -1.05
CA ASP A 33 -7.98 -5.86 -1.32
C ASP A 33 -8.11 -5.53 -2.82
N ILE A 34 -7.48 -6.33 -3.69
CA ILE A 34 -7.59 -6.18 -5.14
C ILE A 34 -8.97 -6.65 -5.65
N LEU A 35 -9.45 -7.81 -5.19
CA LEU A 35 -10.77 -8.35 -5.59
C LEU A 35 -11.93 -7.43 -5.18
N GLU A 36 -11.83 -6.79 -4.01
CA GLU A 36 -12.82 -5.84 -3.49
C GLU A 36 -12.62 -4.40 -4.03
N ASP A 37 -11.71 -4.19 -5.00
CA ASP A 37 -11.33 -2.87 -5.56
C ASP A 37 -10.94 -1.84 -4.48
N ARG A 38 -10.46 -2.29 -3.31
CA ARG A 38 -9.87 -1.42 -2.27
C ARG A 38 -8.50 -0.90 -2.72
N LEU A 39 -7.73 -1.76 -3.38
CA LEU A 39 -6.45 -1.46 -4.00
C LEU A 39 -6.61 -1.48 -5.52
N TYR A 40 -6.48 -0.33 -6.18
CA TYR A 40 -6.58 -0.29 -7.64
C TYR A 40 -5.45 -1.09 -8.29
N CYS A 41 -5.83 -2.07 -9.11
CA CYS A 41 -4.96 -2.78 -10.04
C CYS A 41 -5.49 -2.56 -11.46
N ASN A 42 -4.62 -2.35 -12.45
CA ASN A 42 -5.05 -2.28 -13.86
C ASN A 42 -5.33 -3.69 -14.40
N GLU A 43 -6.00 -3.77 -15.55
CA GLU A 43 -6.48 -5.02 -16.13
C GLU A 43 -5.33 -5.98 -16.50
N GLU A 44 -4.25 -5.47 -17.07
CA GLU A 44 -3.07 -6.26 -17.45
C GLU A 44 -2.36 -6.85 -16.24
N THR A 45 -1.99 -6.01 -15.27
CA THR A 45 -1.36 -6.45 -14.01
C THR A 45 -2.28 -7.39 -13.22
N GLY A 46 -3.59 -7.13 -13.23
CA GLY A 46 -4.56 -7.97 -12.52
C GLY A 46 -4.66 -9.38 -13.10
N MET A 47 -4.49 -9.55 -14.42
CA MET A 47 -4.44 -10.88 -15.05
C MET A 47 -3.22 -11.69 -14.59
N PHE A 48 -2.04 -11.05 -14.51
CA PHE A 48 -0.84 -11.70 -13.98
C PHE A 48 -1.00 -12.10 -12.51
N LEU A 49 -1.58 -11.22 -11.69
CA LEU A 49 -1.86 -11.50 -10.28
C LEU A 49 -2.88 -12.64 -10.12
N ALA A 50 -3.92 -12.67 -10.95
CA ALA A 50 -4.91 -13.75 -10.96
C ALA A 50 -4.26 -15.11 -11.33
N ALA A 51 -3.35 -15.13 -12.30
CA ALA A 51 -2.62 -16.34 -12.69
C ALA A 51 -1.68 -16.85 -11.58
N LEU A 52 -1.01 -15.94 -10.88
CA LEU A 52 -0.19 -16.29 -9.71
C LEU A 52 -1.06 -16.80 -8.54
N ALA A 53 -2.25 -16.24 -8.35
CA ALA A 53 -3.19 -16.71 -7.34
C ALA A 53 -3.72 -18.13 -7.66
N LEU A 54 -3.96 -18.45 -8.94
CA LEU A 54 -4.28 -19.81 -9.37
C LEU A 54 -3.12 -20.78 -9.08
N GLN A 55 -1.89 -20.40 -9.41
CA GLN A 55 -0.71 -21.22 -9.11
C GLN A 55 -0.51 -21.44 -7.60
N ALA A 56 -0.78 -20.41 -6.79
CA ALA A 56 -0.71 -20.51 -5.33
C ALA A 56 -1.80 -21.43 -4.73
N GLU A 57 -2.96 -21.54 -5.39
CA GLU A 57 -4.11 -22.31 -4.88
C GLU A 57 -4.14 -23.75 -5.41
N PHE A 58 -3.78 -23.96 -6.68
CA PHE A 58 -3.90 -25.25 -7.38
C PHE A 58 -2.55 -25.89 -7.75
N GLY A 59 -1.43 -25.16 -7.65
CA GLY A 59 -0.15 -25.60 -8.20
C GLY A 59 -0.19 -25.62 -9.73
N ASP A 60 0.58 -26.52 -10.35
CA ASP A 60 0.71 -26.55 -11.81
C ASP A 60 -0.62 -26.82 -12.53
N TYR A 61 -0.83 -26.10 -13.63
CA TYR A 61 -1.98 -26.30 -14.49
C TYR A 61 -1.97 -27.70 -15.15
N MET A 62 -2.94 -28.54 -14.79
CA MET A 62 -3.13 -29.88 -15.37
C MET A 62 -4.32 -29.88 -16.33
N SER A 63 -4.06 -29.66 -17.62
CA SER A 63 -5.11 -29.59 -18.67
C SER A 63 -5.94 -30.87 -18.78
N GLU A 64 -5.32 -32.03 -18.56
CA GLU A 64 -5.93 -33.36 -18.69
C GLU A 64 -6.95 -33.68 -17.58
N LEU A 65 -6.77 -33.12 -16.38
CA LEU A 65 -7.58 -33.44 -15.21
C LEU A 65 -8.75 -32.46 -15.01
N TYR A 66 -8.53 -31.19 -15.36
CA TYR A 66 -9.36 -30.07 -14.91
C TYR A 66 -10.15 -29.38 -16.04
N GLY A 67 -9.77 -29.62 -17.30
CA GLY A 67 -10.32 -28.89 -18.44
C GLY A 67 -10.22 -27.37 -18.24
N ARG A 68 -11.28 -26.63 -18.59
CA ARG A 68 -11.38 -25.17 -18.45
C ARG A 68 -12.22 -24.69 -17.24
N ASN A 69 -12.75 -25.61 -16.42
CA ASN A 69 -13.77 -25.29 -15.40
C ASN A 69 -13.30 -25.49 -13.94
N TYR A 70 -12.00 -25.39 -13.67
CA TYR A 70 -11.43 -25.67 -12.34
C TYR A 70 -11.43 -24.48 -11.37
N TYR A 71 -11.84 -23.30 -11.83
CA TYR A 71 -11.93 -22.10 -11.01
C TYR A 71 -13.14 -21.26 -11.41
N GLN A 72 -13.57 -20.39 -10.50
CA GLN A 72 -14.60 -19.39 -10.76
C GLN A 72 -13.94 -18.03 -10.97
N LEU A 73 -14.22 -17.35 -12.08
CA LEU A 73 -13.58 -16.07 -12.42
C LEU A 73 -13.74 -15.02 -11.31
N GLU A 74 -14.90 -14.99 -10.67
CA GLU A 74 -15.28 -14.06 -9.61
C GLU A 74 -14.40 -14.17 -8.36
N GLN A 75 -13.68 -15.29 -8.20
CA GLN A 75 -12.76 -15.52 -7.08
C GLN A 75 -11.32 -15.03 -7.35
N PHE A 76 -11.01 -14.69 -8.60
CA PHE A 76 -9.65 -14.33 -9.04
C PHE A 76 -9.58 -12.98 -9.76
N VAL A 77 -10.69 -12.51 -10.33
CA VAL A 77 -10.77 -11.25 -11.09
C VAL A 77 -11.81 -10.33 -10.44
N SER A 78 -11.46 -9.06 -10.23
CA SER A 78 -12.39 -8.11 -9.61
C SER A 78 -13.59 -7.83 -10.51
N LYS A 79 -14.72 -7.46 -9.92
CA LYS A 79 -15.95 -7.15 -10.66
C LYS A 79 -15.72 -6.07 -11.72
N ARG A 80 -14.98 -5.02 -11.37
CA ARG A 80 -14.64 -3.92 -12.28
C ARG A 80 -13.82 -4.38 -13.48
N MET A 81 -12.88 -5.30 -13.30
CA MET A 81 -12.09 -5.85 -14.40
C MET A 81 -12.97 -6.70 -15.33
N MET A 82 -13.86 -7.54 -14.76
CA MET A 82 -14.80 -8.35 -15.54
C MET A 82 -15.79 -7.50 -16.36
N GLU A 83 -16.19 -6.33 -15.86
CA GLU A 83 -17.05 -5.41 -16.61
C GLU A 83 -16.33 -4.72 -17.78
N LYS A 84 -15.01 -4.54 -17.68
CA LYS A 84 -14.20 -3.89 -18.72
C LYS A 84 -13.64 -4.84 -19.76
N MET A 85 -13.38 -6.08 -19.36
CA MET A 85 -12.76 -7.10 -20.22
C MET A 85 -13.84 -8.01 -20.83
N ALA A 86 -13.67 -8.39 -22.09
CA ALA A 86 -14.57 -9.36 -22.71
C ALA A 86 -14.44 -10.73 -22.00
N LEU A 87 -15.55 -11.29 -21.54
CA LEU A 87 -15.57 -12.58 -20.83
C LEU A 87 -14.87 -13.73 -21.58
N PRO A 88 -14.98 -13.87 -22.92
CA PRO A 88 -14.23 -14.88 -23.65
C PRO A 88 -12.71 -14.74 -23.47
N ASN A 89 -12.20 -13.50 -23.53
CA ASN A 89 -10.77 -13.22 -23.36
C ASN A 89 -10.31 -13.64 -21.96
N LEU A 90 -11.09 -13.36 -20.92
CA LEU A 90 -10.75 -13.78 -19.55
C LEU A 90 -10.67 -15.30 -19.40
N LYS A 91 -11.63 -16.04 -20.00
CA LYS A 91 -11.70 -17.50 -19.91
C LYS A 91 -10.62 -18.23 -20.71
N GLU A 92 -10.10 -17.61 -21.76
CA GLU A 92 -9.04 -18.18 -22.59
C GLU A 92 -7.65 -17.78 -22.09
N GLU A 93 -7.47 -16.51 -21.72
CA GLU A 93 -6.16 -15.96 -21.40
C GLU A 93 -5.69 -16.34 -19.99
N LEU A 94 -6.59 -16.41 -19.01
CA LEU A 94 -6.19 -16.69 -17.63
C LEU A 94 -5.61 -18.12 -17.45
N PRO A 95 -6.20 -19.18 -18.02
CA PRO A 95 -5.56 -20.50 -17.99
C PRO A 95 -4.22 -20.55 -18.72
N ARG A 96 -4.07 -19.79 -19.81
CA ARG A 96 -2.80 -19.68 -20.55
C ARG A 96 -1.72 -19.05 -19.67
N LEU A 97 -2.04 -17.97 -18.95
CA LEU A 97 -1.13 -17.33 -18.01
C LEU A 97 -0.82 -18.24 -16.81
N HIS A 98 -1.79 -19.00 -16.31
CA HIS A 98 -1.55 -19.98 -15.26
C HIS A 98 -0.56 -21.06 -15.71
N ALA A 99 -0.73 -21.59 -16.93
CA ALA A 99 0.19 -22.57 -17.51
C ALA A 99 1.63 -22.04 -17.64
N ASN A 100 1.82 -20.73 -17.88
CA ASN A 100 3.15 -20.12 -17.95
C ASN A 100 3.90 -20.14 -16.60
N ASN A 101 3.19 -20.33 -15.48
CA ASN A 101 3.78 -20.42 -14.15
C ASN A 101 4.12 -21.87 -13.75
N SER A 102 4.11 -22.82 -14.70
CA SER A 102 4.44 -24.23 -14.42
C SER A 102 5.76 -24.38 -13.67
N GLN A 103 5.81 -25.36 -12.75
CA GLN A 103 6.94 -25.67 -11.86
C GLN A 103 7.20 -24.63 -10.77
N MET A 104 6.43 -23.54 -10.72
CA MET A 104 6.51 -22.57 -9.62
C MET A 104 5.83 -23.13 -8.38
N LEU A 105 6.54 -23.15 -7.25
CA LEU A 105 5.95 -23.61 -5.99
C LEU A 105 4.88 -22.61 -5.51
N PRO A 106 3.82 -23.06 -4.81
CA PRO A 106 2.80 -22.15 -4.28
C PRO A 106 3.37 -21.00 -3.44
N GLU A 107 4.42 -21.28 -2.68
CA GLU A 107 5.11 -20.28 -1.85
C GLU A 107 5.88 -19.22 -2.66
N GLU A 108 6.40 -19.61 -3.82
CA GLU A 108 7.07 -18.73 -4.76
C GLU A 108 6.03 -17.87 -5.49
N ALA A 109 4.89 -18.46 -5.87
CA ALA A 109 3.77 -17.75 -6.46
C ALA A 109 3.22 -16.67 -5.52
N GLU A 110 3.05 -16.97 -4.23
CA GLU A 110 2.72 -15.96 -3.20
C GLU A 110 3.76 -14.84 -3.14
N THR A 111 5.05 -15.20 -3.16
CA THR A 111 6.15 -14.24 -3.07
C THR A 111 6.14 -13.30 -4.28
N GLU A 112 5.96 -13.85 -5.48
CA GLU A 112 5.90 -13.07 -6.72
C GLU A 112 4.66 -12.19 -6.79
N TYR A 113 3.50 -12.72 -6.34
CA TYR A 113 2.27 -11.94 -6.19
C TYR A 113 2.51 -10.70 -5.34
N LEU A 114 3.16 -10.87 -4.18
CA LEU A 114 3.47 -9.77 -3.26
C LEU A 114 4.41 -8.74 -3.90
N LYS A 115 5.45 -9.17 -4.63
CA LYS A 115 6.38 -8.25 -5.31
C LYS A 115 5.67 -7.38 -6.35
N ILE A 116 4.76 -7.95 -7.13
CA ILE A 116 4.00 -7.21 -8.15
C ILE A 116 3.00 -6.29 -7.47
N ALA A 117 2.24 -6.77 -6.48
CA ALA A 117 1.24 -5.98 -5.77
C ALA A 117 1.86 -4.75 -5.05
N GLN A 118 3.09 -4.85 -4.58
CA GLN A 118 3.83 -3.74 -3.94
C GLN A 118 4.17 -2.60 -4.91
N GLN A 119 4.28 -2.89 -6.20
CA GLN A 119 4.55 -1.89 -7.24
C GLN A 119 3.31 -1.10 -7.64
N LEU A 120 2.12 -1.51 -7.18
CA LEU A 120 0.89 -0.81 -7.48
C LEU A 120 0.95 0.64 -6.93
N PRO A 121 0.52 1.65 -7.70
CA PRO A 121 0.61 3.05 -7.28
C PRO A 121 -0.08 3.33 -5.95
N GLU A 122 -1.17 2.61 -5.71
CA GLU A 122 -1.98 2.76 -4.51
C GLU A 122 -1.57 1.88 -3.33
N TYR A 123 -0.51 1.08 -3.49
CA TYR A 123 -0.01 0.22 -2.43
C TYR A 123 0.40 1.05 -1.20
N GLY A 124 -0.05 0.61 -0.03
CA GLY A 124 0.22 1.27 1.24
C GLY A 124 -0.49 2.61 1.44
N MET A 125 -1.54 2.90 0.66
CA MET A 125 -2.40 4.06 0.86
C MET A 125 -3.68 3.72 1.62
N VAL A 126 -4.07 4.58 2.56
CA VAL A 126 -5.36 4.49 3.26
C VAL A 126 -6.32 5.49 2.65
N PHE A 127 -7.45 5.01 2.13
CA PHE A 127 -8.44 5.84 1.46
C PHE A 127 -9.63 6.18 2.36
N HIS A 128 -10.00 7.46 2.42
CA HIS A 128 -11.24 7.92 3.04
C HIS A 128 -12.01 8.89 2.16
N ARG A 129 -13.31 8.65 2.01
CA ARG A 129 -14.22 9.56 1.31
C ARG A 129 -14.42 10.84 2.12
N VAL A 130 -14.35 11.98 1.44
CA VAL A 130 -14.57 13.31 2.01
C VAL A 130 -15.40 14.16 1.03
N GLY A 131 -15.94 15.27 1.53
CA GLY A 131 -16.61 16.30 0.76
C GLY A 131 -15.78 17.59 0.71
N ARG A 132 -16.15 18.48 -0.21
CA ARG A 132 -15.60 19.85 -0.27
C ARG A 132 -16.25 20.71 0.82
N GLU A 133 -15.50 21.65 1.37
CA GLU A 133 -16.09 22.62 2.31
C GLU A 133 -17.21 23.46 1.67
N LYS A 134 -16.97 23.98 0.46
CA LYS A 134 -17.93 24.85 -0.24
C LYS A 134 -19.19 24.12 -0.72
N LYS A 135 -19.13 22.80 -0.87
CA LYS A 135 -20.23 21.91 -1.30
C LYS A 135 -20.05 20.56 -0.61
N PRO A 136 -20.64 20.35 0.59
CA PRO A 136 -20.40 19.16 1.41
C PRO A 136 -21.16 17.93 0.91
N VAL A 137 -21.05 17.63 -0.39
CA VAL A 137 -21.45 16.33 -0.93
C VAL A 137 -20.31 15.36 -0.63
N VAL A 138 -20.47 14.58 0.44
CA VAL A 138 -19.48 13.58 0.85
C VAL A 138 -19.47 12.46 -0.18
N GLY A 139 -18.30 12.12 -0.71
CA GLY A 139 -18.13 11.04 -1.68
C GLY A 139 -17.64 11.47 -3.07
N GLU A 140 -17.61 12.78 -3.37
CA GLU A 140 -16.98 13.29 -4.60
C GLU A 140 -15.46 13.28 -4.54
N LEU A 141 -14.90 13.37 -3.32
CA LEU A 141 -13.46 13.38 -3.07
C LEU A 141 -13.03 12.19 -2.22
N VAL A 142 -11.80 11.76 -2.41
CA VAL A 142 -11.14 10.74 -1.58
C VAL A 142 -9.76 11.24 -1.17
N LEU A 143 -9.44 11.13 0.11
CA LEU A 143 -8.07 11.32 0.61
C LEU A 143 -7.37 9.97 0.66
N GLY A 144 -6.22 9.86 -0.01
CA GLY A 144 -5.28 8.76 0.14
C GLY A 144 -4.12 9.20 1.04
N VAL A 145 -4.00 8.63 2.22
CA VAL A 145 -2.90 8.92 3.17
C VAL A 145 -1.84 7.84 3.03
N CYS A 146 -0.56 8.23 2.89
CA CYS A 146 0.55 7.31 2.70
C CYS A 146 1.84 7.81 3.35
N ALA A 147 2.90 6.99 3.33
CA ALA A 147 4.19 7.33 3.97
C ALA A 147 4.89 8.56 3.36
N THR A 148 4.51 9.01 2.16
CA THR A 148 5.09 10.19 1.51
C THR A 148 4.24 11.46 1.66
N GLY A 149 2.94 11.32 1.94
CA GLY A 149 2.04 12.45 2.03
C GLY A 149 0.55 12.07 1.95
N ILE A 150 -0.26 13.09 1.65
CA ILE A 150 -1.70 12.97 1.43
C ILE A 150 -2.00 13.31 -0.04
N ILE A 151 -2.73 12.45 -0.72
CA ILE A 151 -3.15 12.65 -2.11
C ILE A 151 -4.67 12.82 -2.14
N VAL A 152 -5.14 13.85 -2.84
CA VAL A 152 -6.57 14.12 -3.02
C VAL A 152 -6.99 13.62 -4.38
N TYR A 153 -7.98 12.73 -4.40
CA TYR A 153 -8.60 12.20 -5.60
C TYR A 153 -9.99 12.77 -5.78
N GLU A 154 -10.36 13.04 -7.03
CA GLU A 154 -11.75 13.27 -7.44
C GLU A 154 -12.29 11.97 -8.05
N LEU A 155 -13.49 11.57 -7.64
CA LEU A 155 -14.17 10.39 -8.18
C LEU A 155 -15.08 10.80 -9.33
N LYS A 156 -14.78 10.32 -10.55
CA LYS A 156 -15.65 10.45 -11.74
C LYS A 156 -15.84 9.08 -12.36
N ASN A 157 -17.09 8.63 -12.55
CA ASN A 157 -17.41 7.32 -13.13
C ASN A 157 -16.62 6.16 -12.49
N HIS A 158 -16.53 6.16 -11.16
CA HIS A 158 -15.74 5.20 -10.36
C HIS A 158 -14.21 5.24 -10.57
N LEU A 159 -13.70 6.15 -11.39
CA LEU A 159 -12.27 6.37 -11.57
C LEU A 159 -11.78 7.47 -10.62
N ARG A 160 -10.64 7.22 -9.97
CA ARG A 160 -9.95 8.18 -9.10
C ARG A 160 -8.96 8.99 -9.94
N THR A 161 -9.15 10.30 -10.02
CA THR A 161 -8.20 11.20 -10.66
C THR A 161 -7.50 12.05 -9.61
N VAL A 162 -6.16 12.06 -9.62
CA VAL A 162 -5.37 12.88 -8.69
C VAL A 162 -5.62 14.36 -8.99
N THR A 163 -6.06 15.11 -7.99
CA THR A 163 -6.28 16.56 -8.09
C THR A 163 -5.24 17.36 -7.32
N ARG A 164 -4.75 16.85 -6.19
CA ARG A 164 -3.73 17.51 -5.36
C ARG A 164 -2.86 16.50 -4.63
N ARG A 165 -1.63 16.91 -4.29
CA ARG A 165 -0.69 16.17 -3.45
C ARG A 165 -0.16 17.12 -2.37
N PHE A 166 -0.16 16.65 -1.13
CA PHE A 166 0.46 17.30 0.01
C PHE A 166 1.60 16.40 0.47
N LEU A 167 2.84 16.79 0.18
CA LEU A 167 4.01 16.06 0.65
C LEU A 167 4.26 16.38 2.12
N TRP A 168 4.67 15.40 2.92
CA TRP A 168 4.93 15.64 4.34
C TRP A 168 5.91 16.78 4.59
N ARG A 169 6.99 16.85 3.80
CA ARG A 169 8.00 17.93 3.85
C ARG A 169 7.46 19.35 3.59
N GLU A 170 6.30 19.46 2.95
CA GLU A 170 5.65 20.73 2.56
C GLU A 170 4.37 20.99 3.40
N THR A 171 4.03 20.08 4.31
CA THR A 171 2.82 20.16 5.13
C THR A 171 3.17 20.75 6.49
N ASP A 172 2.63 21.92 6.79
CA ASP A 172 2.95 22.67 8.00
C ASP A 172 2.12 22.17 9.19
N THR A 173 0.79 22.22 9.05
CA THR A 173 -0.13 21.81 10.11
C THR A 173 -1.31 21.01 9.57
N ILE A 174 -1.80 20.07 10.39
CA ILE A 174 -3.01 19.30 10.12
C ILE A 174 -3.87 19.40 11.36
N SER A 175 -5.13 19.78 11.19
CA SER A 175 -6.07 19.95 12.30
C SER A 175 -7.43 19.38 11.95
N ALA A 176 -8.14 18.88 12.96
CA ALA A 176 -9.52 18.43 12.84
C ALA A 176 -10.40 19.19 13.83
N ASN A 177 -11.47 19.80 13.32
CA ASN A 177 -12.50 20.46 14.12
C ASN A 177 -13.88 19.98 13.69
N HIS A 178 -14.67 19.43 14.61
CA HIS A 178 -15.91 18.71 14.31
C HIS A 178 -15.72 17.72 13.15
N ARG A 179 -16.40 17.92 12.02
CA ARG A 179 -16.30 17.08 10.81
C ARG A 179 -15.32 17.63 9.77
N LYS A 180 -14.55 18.67 10.10
CA LYS A 180 -13.68 19.38 9.17
C LYS A 180 -12.23 18.99 9.43
N LEU A 181 -11.58 18.39 8.44
CA LEU A 181 -10.13 18.20 8.41
C LEU A 181 -9.50 19.34 7.60
N THR A 182 -8.53 20.04 8.17
CA THR A 182 -7.81 21.14 7.50
C THR A 182 -6.33 20.81 7.41
N ILE A 183 -5.80 20.92 6.20
CA ILE A 183 -4.39 20.72 5.88
C ILE A 183 -3.84 22.08 5.45
N GLU A 184 -2.77 22.52 6.10
CA GLU A 184 -2.03 23.73 5.75
C GLU A 184 -0.71 23.34 5.10
N SER A 185 -0.43 23.94 3.94
CA SER A 185 0.79 23.68 3.17
C SER A 185 1.21 24.94 2.44
N GLY A 186 2.53 25.16 2.34
CA GLY A 186 3.11 26.30 1.60
C GLY A 186 3.84 27.34 2.47
N GLY A 187 4.24 26.99 3.69
CA GLY A 187 5.12 27.82 4.51
C GLY A 187 4.46 29.14 4.94
N PRO A 188 5.15 30.30 4.94
CA PRO A 188 4.65 31.57 5.49
C PRO A 188 3.35 32.10 4.86
N SER A 189 2.97 31.61 3.67
CA SER A 189 1.72 31.97 2.97
C SER A 189 0.55 31.01 3.24
N GLY A 190 0.81 29.91 3.98
CA GLY A 190 -0.16 28.99 4.59
C GLY A 190 -1.47 28.78 3.84
N LYS A 191 -1.45 28.09 2.69
CA LYS A 191 -2.70 27.82 1.98
C LYS A 191 -3.47 26.72 2.71
N LYS A 192 -4.63 27.09 3.26
CA LYS A 192 -5.51 26.16 3.97
C LYS A 192 -6.41 25.40 3.02
N HIS A 193 -6.41 24.09 3.15
CA HIS A 193 -7.24 23.16 2.39
C HIS A 193 -8.13 22.38 3.35
N SER A 194 -9.44 22.55 3.21
CA SER A 194 -10.40 21.94 4.12
C SER A 194 -11.29 20.91 3.43
N PHE A 195 -11.48 19.80 4.14
CA PHE A 195 -12.24 18.63 3.72
C PHE A 195 -13.27 18.29 4.79
N VAL A 196 -14.48 17.91 4.37
CA VAL A 196 -15.56 17.55 5.27
C VAL A 196 -15.72 16.03 5.31
N THR A 197 -15.63 15.44 6.49
CA THR A 197 -15.86 14.00 6.72
C THR A 197 -17.33 13.75 7.05
N GLU A 198 -17.75 12.50 6.96
CA GLU A 198 -19.11 12.08 7.34
C GLU A 198 -19.41 12.34 8.84
N SER A 199 -18.42 12.06 9.71
CA SER A 199 -18.50 12.24 11.16
C SER A 199 -17.23 12.82 11.76
N SER A 200 -17.34 13.37 12.98
CA SER A 200 -16.19 13.91 13.71
C SER A 200 -15.21 12.83 14.14
N LYS A 201 -15.71 11.60 14.39
CA LYS A 201 -14.86 10.42 14.66
C LYS A 201 -13.91 10.14 13.50
N ILE A 202 -14.39 10.24 12.26
CA ILE A 202 -13.56 10.04 11.07
C ILE A 202 -12.54 11.18 10.92
N ALA A 203 -12.92 12.43 11.19
CA ALA A 203 -11.97 13.55 11.14
C ALA A 203 -10.83 13.37 12.15
N GLN A 204 -11.15 12.96 13.38
CA GLN A 204 -10.15 12.68 14.42
C GLN A 204 -9.28 11.47 14.06
N TYR A 205 -9.87 10.40 13.54
CA TYR A 205 -9.11 9.25 13.05
C TYR A 205 -8.10 9.64 11.95
N LEU A 206 -8.55 10.41 10.94
CA LEU A 206 -7.69 10.89 9.87
C LEU A 206 -6.58 11.80 10.38
N LEU A 207 -6.88 12.68 11.35
CA LEU A 207 -5.85 13.48 12.01
C LEU A 207 -4.80 12.59 12.70
N SER A 208 -5.22 11.61 13.49
CA SER A 208 -4.28 10.69 14.16
C SER A 208 -3.42 9.92 13.16
N LEU A 209 -4.03 9.42 12.07
CA LEU A 209 -3.34 8.71 11.00
C LEU A 209 -2.30 9.60 10.31
N CYS A 210 -2.69 10.81 9.90
CA CYS A 210 -1.79 11.76 9.23
C CYS A 210 -0.65 12.19 10.16
N SER A 211 -0.95 12.49 11.42
CA SER A 211 0.06 12.86 12.42
C SER A 211 1.07 11.74 12.67
N GLY A 212 0.60 10.48 12.74
CA GLY A 212 1.48 9.32 12.87
C GLY A 212 2.43 9.16 11.67
N GLN A 213 1.89 9.26 10.45
CA GLN A 213 2.68 9.16 9.21
C GLN A 213 3.66 10.32 9.03
N HIS A 214 3.23 11.55 9.33
CA HIS A 214 4.07 12.74 9.26
C HIS A 214 5.22 12.66 10.29
N LYS A 215 4.94 12.28 11.54
CA LYS A 215 5.97 12.06 12.57
C LYS A 215 6.99 11.02 12.13
N PHE A 216 6.52 9.89 11.61
CA PHE A 216 7.38 8.83 11.10
C PHE A 216 8.29 9.33 9.95
N HIS A 217 7.73 10.09 9.00
CA HIS A 217 8.50 10.68 7.90
C HIS A 217 9.60 11.62 8.39
N SER A 218 9.30 12.48 9.36
CA SER A 218 10.26 13.43 9.95
C SER A 218 11.39 12.71 10.69
N GLU A 219 11.07 11.68 11.48
CA GLU A 219 12.07 10.87 12.18
C GLU A 219 13.00 10.12 11.21
N MET A 220 12.45 9.53 10.15
CA MET A 220 13.24 8.82 9.15
C MET A 220 14.12 9.75 8.32
N SER A 221 13.60 10.92 7.93
CA SER A 221 14.37 11.91 7.14
C SER A 221 15.52 12.51 7.94
N SER A 222 15.30 12.78 9.24
CA SER A 222 16.36 13.26 10.14
C SER A 222 17.49 12.24 10.31
N ARG A 223 17.16 10.94 10.38
CA ARG A 223 18.16 9.86 10.48
C ARG A 223 18.96 9.68 9.20
N GLN A 224 18.33 9.79 8.04
CA GLN A 224 19.02 9.76 6.74
C GLN A 224 20.01 10.93 6.63
N LEU A 225 19.58 12.15 6.98
CA LEU A 225 20.44 13.32 7.02
C LEU A 225 21.62 13.13 7.98
N SER A 226 21.36 12.58 9.17
CA SER A 226 22.40 12.29 10.17
C SER A 226 23.43 11.27 9.66
N HIS A 227 22.99 10.23 8.95
CA HIS A 227 23.89 9.27 8.32
C HIS A 227 24.71 9.88 7.18
N SER A 228 24.12 10.73 6.35
CA SER A 228 24.84 11.46 5.29
C SER A 228 25.89 12.41 5.87
N ILE A 229 25.59 13.10 6.98
CA ILE A 229 26.53 13.97 7.68
C ILE A 229 27.67 13.16 8.33
N ALA A 230 27.35 12.00 8.93
CA ALA A 230 28.36 11.12 9.52
C ALA A 230 29.32 10.53 8.46
N GLN A 231 28.81 10.21 7.26
CA GLN A 231 29.64 9.78 6.13
C GLN A 231 30.44 10.94 5.52
N GLY A 232 29.88 12.16 5.47
CA GLY A 232 30.57 13.36 4.99
C GLY A 232 31.67 13.86 5.93
N LYS A 233 31.58 13.59 7.24
CA LYS A 233 32.65 13.89 8.21
C LYS A 233 33.79 12.85 8.22
N GLY A 234 33.63 11.71 7.53
CA GLY A 234 34.65 10.65 7.45
C GLY A 234 35.82 10.94 6.51
N LEU A 235 35.86 12.09 5.81
CA LEU A 235 36.91 12.41 4.83
C LEU A 235 38.00 13.37 5.36
N LEU A 236 38.10 13.60 6.68
CA LEU A 236 39.16 14.44 7.27
C LEU A 236 39.90 13.86 8.48
N GLU A 237 39.66 12.61 8.88
CA GLU A 237 40.49 11.94 9.89
C GLU A 237 40.78 10.49 9.48
N HIS A 238 41.92 10.27 8.83
CA HIS A 238 42.48 8.93 8.63
C HIS A 238 43.86 8.85 9.27
N THR A 239 43.89 8.37 10.51
CA THR A 239 45.03 7.63 11.08
C THR A 239 44.51 6.56 12.05
N HIS A 240 44.65 5.29 11.66
CA HIS A 240 44.71 4.04 12.46
C HIS A 240 43.65 3.83 13.58
N THR A 241 42.83 2.78 13.67
CA THR A 241 43.07 1.32 13.61
C THR A 241 41.71 0.60 13.64
N HIS A 242 41.69 -0.66 13.20
CA HIS A 242 40.57 -1.62 13.25
C HIS A 242 39.77 -1.64 14.58
N THR A 243 38.45 -1.81 14.50
CA THR A 243 37.73 -2.99 15.05
C THR A 243 36.24 -2.98 14.69
N HIS A 244 35.76 -4.16 14.31
CA HIS A 244 34.36 -4.51 14.04
C HIS A 244 33.43 -4.09 15.19
N LYS A 245 32.33 -3.39 14.88
CA LYS A 245 31.08 -3.44 15.68
C LYS A 245 29.85 -3.43 14.77
N HIS A 246 29.43 -4.64 14.41
CA HIS A 246 28.05 -4.96 14.04
C HIS A 246 27.24 -4.95 15.35
N THR A 247 26.25 -4.07 15.52
CA THR A 247 25.11 -4.23 16.47
C THR A 247 24.25 -2.96 16.56
N HIS A 248 22.94 -3.15 16.75
CA HIS A 248 21.91 -2.20 17.21
C HIS A 248 20.90 -1.52 16.26
N THR A 249 20.80 -1.91 14.99
CA THR A 249 19.63 -1.53 14.16
C THR A 249 18.46 -2.52 14.21
N HIS A 250 18.65 -3.71 14.79
CA HIS A 250 17.67 -4.80 14.73
C HIS A 250 16.56 -4.78 15.79
N ASN A 251 16.68 -4.00 16.88
CA ASN A 251 15.71 -4.05 17.99
C ASN A 251 14.47 -3.16 17.82
N TYR A 252 14.52 -2.14 16.97
CA TYR A 252 13.40 -1.18 16.86
C TYR A 252 12.32 -1.60 15.86
N LEU A 253 12.66 -2.45 14.89
CA LEU A 253 11.68 -3.03 13.96
C LEU A 253 10.74 -4.02 14.68
N PHE A 254 11.22 -4.65 15.75
CA PHE A 254 10.47 -5.57 16.60
C PHE A 254 9.35 -4.87 17.39
N ILE A 255 9.55 -3.60 17.76
CA ILE A 255 8.61 -2.84 18.60
C ILE A 255 7.34 -2.45 17.81
N MET A 256 7.41 -2.18 16.50
CA MET A 256 6.21 -1.85 15.73
C MET A 256 5.35 -3.06 15.35
N ILE A 257 5.94 -4.25 15.19
CA ILE A 257 5.18 -5.48 14.95
C ILE A 257 4.40 -5.86 16.21
N ILE A 258 4.99 -5.71 17.40
CA ILE A 258 4.30 -6.01 18.68
C ILE A 258 3.23 -4.97 19.02
N CYS A 259 3.46 -3.67 18.79
CA CYS A 259 2.45 -2.65 19.08
C CYS A 259 1.18 -2.75 18.22
N CYS A 260 1.24 -3.37 17.03
CA CYS A 260 0.03 -3.65 16.22
C CYS A 260 -0.66 -4.98 16.57
N LEU A 261 -0.02 -5.86 17.36
CA LEU A 261 -0.56 -7.16 17.75
C LEU A 261 -1.17 -7.19 19.17
N SER A 262 -1.06 -6.11 19.96
CA SER A 262 -1.53 -6.06 21.35
C SER A 262 -2.74 -5.15 21.62
N ARG A 263 -3.60 -4.87 20.62
CA ARG A 263 -4.97 -4.36 20.85
C ARG A 263 -5.97 -4.88 19.82
#